data_AF-A0A533Y5H7-F1
#
_entry.id   AF-A0A533Y5H7-F1
#
_cell.length_a   1.000
_cell.length_b   1.000
_cell.length_c   1.000
_cell.angle_alpha   90.00
_cell.angle_beta   90.00
_cell.angle_gamma   90.00
#
_symmetry.space_group_name_H-M   'P 1'
#
loop_
_entity.id
_entity.type
_entity.pdbx_description
1 polymer ?
#
loop_
_entity_poly.entity_id
_entity_poly.type
_entity_poly.pdbx_seq_one_letter_code
_entity_poly.pdbx_strand_id
1 'polypeptide(L)' 'MIKKLSNREEYRLRVGQYRILYTIDDEEKVIEIVAIGHRREVYR' A
#
# COMPACT_ATOMS: atom_id res chain seq x y z
N MET A 1 10.63 -2.13 3.62
CA MET A 1 10.89 -2.44 2.19
C MET A 1 9.69 -1.96 1.39
N ILE A 2 9.82 -0.82 0.73
CA ILE A 2 8.80 -0.23 -0.14
C ILE A 2 9.05 -0.78 -1.54
N LYS A 3 8.02 -1.29 -2.22
CA LYS A 3 8.14 -1.85 -3.57
C LYS A 3 6.94 -1.40 -4.40
N LYS A 4 7.21 -0.68 -5.50
CA LYS A 4 6.22 -0.24 -6.49
C LYS A 4 5.64 -1.46 -7.20
N LEU A 5 4.32 -1.53 -7.35
CA LEU A 5 3.67 -2.54 -8.19
C LEU A 5 3.63 -2.00 -9.62
N SER A 6 4.09 -2.80 -10.58
CA SER A 6 4.19 -2.40 -11.97
C SER A 6 2.80 -2.02 -12.52
N ASN A 7 2.72 -0.88 -13.23
CA ASN A 7 1.54 -0.34 -13.94
C ASN A 7 0.38 0.23 -13.11
N ARG A 8 0.52 0.42 -11.79
CA ARG A 8 -0.47 1.11 -10.93
C ARG A 8 0.23 2.10 -10.00
N GLU A 9 -0.41 3.23 -9.71
CA GLU A 9 0.07 4.27 -8.76
C GLU A 9 -0.01 3.84 -7.29
N GLU A 10 -0.22 2.55 -7.06
CA GLU A 10 -0.43 1.96 -5.75
C GLU A 10 0.91 1.50 -5.15
N TYR A 11 1.23 2.04 -3.98
CA TYR A 11 2.38 1.69 -3.17
C TYR A 11 2.00 0.70 -2.08
N ARG A 12 2.95 -0.17 -1.72
CA ARG A 12 2.75 -1.16 -0.66
C ARG A 12 3.75 -0.98 0.48
N LEU A 13 3.22 -0.78 1.68
CA LEU A 13 3.98 -0.74 2.93
C LEU A 13 3.77 -2.03 3.73
N ARG A 14 4.86 -2.55 4.31
CA ARG A 14 4.83 -3.70 5.23
C ARG A 14 5.07 -3.20 6.65
N VAL A 15 4.09 -3.43 7.53
CA VAL A 15 4.17 -3.10 8.95
C VAL A 15 3.92 -4.38 9.76
N GLY A 16 4.99 -5.00 10.24
CA GLY A 16 4.91 -6.28 10.95
C GLY A 16 4.21 -7.38 10.12
N GLN A 17 3.02 -7.78 10.58
CA GLN A 17 2.17 -8.76 9.91
C GLN A 17 1.11 -8.16 8.99
N TYR A 18 1.04 -6.84 8.84
CA TYR A 18 0.07 -6.17 7.97
C TYR A 18 0.71 -5.69 6.66
N ARG A 19 -0.13 -5.62 5.62
CA ARG A 19 0.15 -4.98 4.35
C ARG A 19 -0.80 -3.82 4.18
N ILE A 20 -0.25 -2.66 3.85
CA ILE A 20 -0.99 -1.43 3.60
C ILE A 20 -0.79 -1.09 2.13
N LEU A 21 -1.89 -0.84 1.43
CA LEU A 21 -1.94 -0.32 0.08
C LEU A 21 -2.32 1.15 0.15
N TYR A 22 -1.53 2.01 -0.47
CA TYR A 22 -1.73 3.44 -0.42
C TYR A 22 -1.33 4.11 -1.73
N THR A 23 -1.89 5.28 -1.99
CA THR A 23 -1.52 6.16 -3.10
C THR A 23 -0.92 7.44 -2.52
N ILE A 24 -0.17 8.16 -3.34
CA ILE A 24 0.44 9.44 -2.99
C ILE A 24 -0.07 10.46 -4.00
N ASP A 25 -0.70 11.52 -3.49
CA ASP A 25 -1.00 12.73 -4.26
C ASP A 25 0.06 13.78 -3.89
N ASP A 26 1.00 14.01 -4.81
CA ASP A 26 2.10 14.95 -4.61
C ASP A 26 1.66 16.42 -4.74
N GLU A 27 0.55 16.70 -5.42
CA GLU A 27 0.02 18.06 -5.59
C GLU A 27 -0.70 18.50 -4.30
N GLU A 28 -1.61 17.66 -3.80
CA GLU A 28 -2.39 17.92 -2.59
C GLU A 28 -1.63 17.58 -1.30
N LYS A 29 -0.45 16.95 -1.40
CA LYS A 29 0.37 16.45 -0.28
C LYS A 29 -0.41 15.48 0.62
N VAL A 30 -1.25 14.64 0.01
CA VAL A 30 -2.10 13.66 0.68
C VAL A 30 -1.58 12.25 0.43
N ILE A 31 -1.65 11.41 1.47
CA ILE A 31 -1.47 9.97 1.36
C ILE A 31 -2.81 9.31 1.63
N GLU A 32 -3.38 8.65 0.65
CA GLU A 32 -4.64 7.92 0.80
C GLU A 32 -4.38 6.44 1.06
N ILE A 33 -5.00 5.88 2.10
CA ILE A 33 -4.92 4.46 2.42
C ILE A 33 -6.08 3.73 1.74
N VAL A 34 -5.78 2.96 0.71
CA VAL A 34 -6.76 2.20 -0.09
C VAL A 34 -7.23 0.94 0.66
N ALA A 35 -6.28 0.23 1.30
CA ALA A 35 -6.60 -0.99 2.02
C ALA A 35 -5.55 -1.33 3.09
N ILE A 36 -6.02 -1.97 4.16
CA ILE A 36 -5.18 -2.58 5.19
C ILE A 36 -5.62 -4.03 5.36
N GLY A 37 -4.68 -4.96 5.24
CA GLY A 37 -4.97 -6.39 5.38
C GLY A 37 -3.87 -7.14 6.12
N HIS A 38 -4.24 -8.19 6.85
CA HIS A 38 -3.26 -9.05 7.49
C HIS A 38 -2.54 -9.93 6.46
N ARG A 39 -1.27 -10.30 6.71
CA ARG A 39 -0.42 -11.07 5.79
C ARG A 39 -1.01 -12.41 5.38
N ARG A 40 -1.89 -12.97 6.22
CA ARG A 40 -2.57 -14.26 6.04
C ARG A 40 -3.81 -14.15 5.15
N GLU A 41 -4.32 -12.95 4.93
CA GLU A 41 -5.55 -12.70 4.16
C GLU A 41 -5.24 -12.35 2.69
N VAL A 42 -4.03 -11.88 2.40
CA VAL A 42 -3.61 -11.43 1.04
C VAL A 42 -3.28 -12.57 0.07
N TYR A 43 -3.17 -13.82 0.53
CA TYR A 43 -2.87 -14.99 -0.32
C TYR A 43 -4.04 -15.97 -0.45
N ARG A 44 -5.28 -15.49 -0.33
CA ARG A 44 -6.46 -16.25 -0.74
C ARG A 44 -7.01 -15.72 -2.04
#